data_AF-A0A1E4CFE1-F1
#
_entry.id   AF-A0A1E4CFE1-F1
#
_cell.length_a   1.000
_cell.length_b   1.000
_cell.length_c   1.000
_cell.angle_alpha   90.00
_cell.angle_beta   90.00
_cell.angle_gamma   90.00
#
_symmetry.space_group_name_H-M   'P 1'
#
loop_
_entity.id
_entity.type
_entity.pdbx_description
1 polymer ?
#
loop_
_entity_poly.entity_id
_entity_poly.type
_entity_poly.pdbx_seq_one_letter_code
_entity_poly.pdbx_strand_id
1 'polypeptide(L)'
;MARHHIFLAKDLAPLLHERGITLTANAIWRIVKDDPERISLKLLVALADALDVGIDELVTFTAHDAKTIRTRRAAGDGLPDIRDYRPVRARIIDDDDDQ
;
A
#
# COMPACT_ATOMS: atom_id res chain seq x y z
N MET A 1 -16.63 11.03 16.39
CA MET A 1 -17.62 9.92 16.44
C MET A 1 -18.81 10.21 17.34
N ALA A 2 -18.68 10.30 18.66
CA ALA A 2 -19.82 10.50 19.57
C ALA A 2 -20.68 11.76 19.25
N ARG A 3 -20.05 12.87 18.82
CA ARG A 3 -20.74 14.08 18.36
C ARG A 3 -21.69 13.84 17.18
N HIS A 4 -21.47 12.79 16.39
CA HIS A 4 -22.26 12.43 15.21
C HIS A 4 -23.11 11.18 15.46
N HIS A 5 -23.39 10.86 16.73
CA HIS A 5 -24.20 9.71 17.14
C HIS A 5 -23.68 8.33 16.68
N ILE A 6 -22.37 8.24 16.37
CA ILE A 6 -21.70 6.98 16.04
C ILE A 6 -21.01 6.46 17.30
N PHE A 7 -21.50 5.32 17.81
CA PHE A 7 -21.01 4.72 19.05
C PHE A 7 -20.26 3.41 18.81
N LEU A 8 -20.52 2.71 17.70
CA LEU A 8 -19.77 1.52 17.31
C LEU A 8 -19.03 1.75 15.99
N ALA A 9 -17.81 1.24 15.91
CA ALA A 9 -17.00 1.32 14.69
C ALA A 9 -17.71 0.69 13.48
N LYS A 10 -18.49 -0.38 13.69
CA LYS A 10 -19.26 -1.04 12.61
C LYS A 10 -20.30 -0.11 11.96
N ASP A 11 -20.79 0.90 12.69
CA ASP A 11 -21.82 1.84 12.19
C ASP A 11 -21.23 2.81 11.15
N LEU A 12 -19.90 2.86 11.04
CA LEU A 12 -19.19 3.61 10.01
C LEU A 12 -19.19 2.91 8.64
N ALA A 13 -19.44 1.59 8.61
CA ALA A 13 -19.46 0.81 7.37
C ALA A 13 -20.46 1.34 6.32
N PRO A 14 -21.75 1.58 6.64
CA PRO A 14 -22.69 2.14 5.67
C PRO A 14 -22.27 3.55 5.21
N LEU A 15 -21.76 4.40 6.11
CA LEU A 15 -21.33 5.76 5.79
C LEU A 15 -20.15 5.79 4.81
N LEU A 16 -19.19 4.86 4.99
CA LEU A 16 -18.07 4.71 4.07
C LEU A 16 -18.52 4.10 2.74
N HIS A 17 -19.50 3.20 2.76
CA HIS A 17 -20.03 2.57 1.55
C HIS A 17 -20.70 3.59 0.62
N GLU A 18 -21.48 4.54 1.17
CA GLU A 18 -22.06 5.66 0.42
C GLU A 18 -21.01 6.51 -0.30
N ARG A 19 -19.78 6.56 0.22
CA ARG A 19 -18.61 7.27 -0.35
C ARG A 19 -17.76 6.39 -1.26
N GLY A 20 -18.26 5.21 -1.60
CA GLY A 20 -17.59 4.24 -2.47
C GLY A 20 -16.35 3.60 -1.82
N ILE A 21 -16.39 3.40 -0.50
CA ILE A 21 -15.37 2.67 0.27
C ILE A 21 -16.03 1.49 0.97
N THR A 22 -15.69 0.29 0.53
CA THR A 22 -16.19 -0.95 1.15
C THR A 22 -15.07 -1.58 1.95
N LEU A 23 -15.24 -1.64 3.27
CA LEU A 23 -14.31 -2.28 4.21
C LEU A 23 -15.06 -3.27 5.09
N THR A 24 -14.35 -4.29 5.57
CA THR A 24 -14.91 -5.23 6.55
C THR A 24 -15.02 -4.55 7.92
N ALA A 25 -15.96 -5.01 8.77
CA ALA A 25 -16.11 -4.48 10.12
C ALA A 25 -14.82 -4.55 10.95
N ASN A 26 -14.03 -5.62 10.76
CA ASN A 26 -12.73 -5.76 11.43
C ASN A 26 -11.69 -4.74 10.90
N ALA A 27 -11.66 -4.48 9.58
CA ALA A 27 -10.78 -3.46 9.01
C ALA A 27 -11.12 -2.06 9.56
N ILE A 28 -12.42 -1.72 9.63
CA ILE A 28 -12.89 -0.46 10.21
C ILE A 28 -12.51 -0.37 11.68
N TRP A 29 -12.72 -1.44 12.45
CA TRP A 29 -12.36 -1.48 13.86
C TRP A 29 -10.86 -1.24 14.09
N ARG A 30 -9.97 -1.84 13.27
CA ARG A 30 -8.52 -1.60 13.36
C ARG A 30 -8.14 -0.15 13.10
N ILE A 31 -8.79 0.50 12.13
CA ILE A 31 -8.57 1.93 11.84
C ILE A 31 -8.99 2.82 13.01
N VAL A 32 -10.10 2.46 13.68
CA VAL A 32 -10.68 3.26 14.77
C VAL A 32 -9.98 3.01 16.10
N LYS A 33 -9.52 1.79 16.36
CA LYS A 33 -8.94 1.38 17.63
C LYS A 33 -7.42 1.53 17.68
N ASP A 34 -6.73 1.14 16.62
CA ASP A 34 -5.27 1.14 16.56
C ASP A 34 -4.75 2.43 15.90
N ASP A 35 -3.44 2.67 15.93
CA ASP A 35 -2.78 3.73 15.17
C ASP A 35 -2.29 3.18 13.82
N PRO A 36 -3.02 3.38 12.71
CA PRO A 36 -2.65 2.78 11.44
C PRO A 36 -1.43 3.47 10.83
N GLU A 37 -0.35 2.72 10.57
CA GLU A 37 0.85 3.25 9.92
C GLU A 37 0.58 3.84 8.53
N ARG A 38 -0.44 3.32 7.83
CA ARG A 38 -0.78 3.69 6.46
C ARG A 38 -2.29 3.61 6.23
N ILE A 39 -2.84 4.67 5.64
CA ILE A 39 -4.20 4.71 5.12
C ILE A 39 -4.21 5.36 3.74
N SER A 40 -5.22 5.07 2.94
CA SER A 40 -5.41 5.78 1.67
C SER A 40 -5.96 7.18 1.93
N LEU A 41 -5.58 8.15 1.11
CA LEU A 41 -6.12 9.51 1.19
C LEU A 41 -7.64 9.54 0.99
N LYS A 42 -8.16 8.67 0.09
CA LYS A 42 -9.61 8.53 -0.13
C LYS A 42 -10.34 8.15 1.15
N LEU A 43 -9.80 7.21 1.93
CA LEU A 43 -10.36 6.82 3.22
C LEU A 43 -10.30 7.97 4.23
N LEU A 44 -9.19 8.69 4.31
CA LEU A 44 -9.05 9.84 5.22
C LEU A 44 -10.13 10.90 4.93
N VAL A 45 -10.31 11.27 3.67
CA VAL A 45 -11.33 12.24 3.25
C VAL A 45 -12.74 11.71 3.52
N ALA A 46 -13.00 10.43 3.26
CA ALA A 46 -14.31 9.83 3.52
C ALA A 46 -14.64 9.77 5.02
N LEU A 47 -13.64 9.58 5.88
CA LEU A 47 -13.81 9.65 7.34
C LEU A 47 -14.12 11.08 7.79
N ALA A 48 -13.40 12.07 7.25
CA ALA A 48 -13.65 13.48 7.54
C ALA A 48 -15.09 13.88 7.16
N ASP A 49 -15.53 13.47 5.96
CA ASP A 49 -16.88 13.73 5.47
C ASP A 49 -17.97 12.95 6.23
N ALA A 50 -17.73 11.67 6.56
CA ALA A 50 -18.68 10.86 7.33
C ALA A 50 -18.84 11.34 8.78
N LEU A 51 -17.80 11.99 9.31
CA LEU A 51 -17.78 12.53 10.66
C LEU A 51 -17.99 14.04 10.67
N ASP A 52 -18.25 14.70 9.54
CA ASP A 52 -18.45 16.15 9.42
C ASP A 52 -17.41 16.98 10.21
N VAL A 53 -16.13 16.65 10.00
CA VAL A 53 -14.97 17.31 10.63
C VAL A 53 -13.89 17.65 9.63
N GLY A 54 -13.00 18.57 10.02
CA GLY A 54 -11.77 18.84 9.25
C GLY A 54 -10.81 17.65 9.25
N ILE A 55 -9.95 17.56 8.22
CA ILE A 55 -8.89 16.54 8.16
C ILE A 55 -7.90 16.71 9.33
N ASP A 56 -7.64 17.95 9.73
CA ASP A 56 -6.78 18.33 10.85
C ASP A 56 -7.32 17.87 12.22
N GLU A 57 -8.63 17.61 12.33
CA GLU A 57 -9.21 16.99 13.52
C GLU A 57 -8.98 15.46 13.56
N LEU A 58 -8.63 14.84 12.42
CA LEU A 58 -8.39 13.40 12.31
C LEU A 58 -6.90 13.03 12.35
N VAL A 59 -6.03 13.92 11.87
CA VAL A 59 -4.58 13.67 11.81
C VAL A 59 -3.79 14.84 12.35
N THR A 60 -2.69 14.54 13.03
CA THR A 60 -1.72 15.55 13.46
C THR A 60 -0.58 15.62 12.45
N PHE A 61 -0.31 16.82 11.93
CA PHE A 61 0.82 17.04 11.04
C PHE A 61 2.08 17.30 11.85
N THR A 62 2.97 16.32 11.93
CA THR A 62 4.31 16.48 12.49
C THR A 62 5.35 16.40 11.38
N ALA A 63 6.23 17.41 11.31
CA ALA A 63 7.36 17.36 10.39
C ALA A 63 8.36 16.30 10.90
N HIS A 64 8.43 15.18 10.19
CA HIS A 64 9.46 14.17 10.41
C HIS A 64 10.42 14.16 9.24
N ASP A 65 11.71 14.09 9.55
CA ASP A 65 12.78 14.02 8.57
C ASP A 65 12.60 12.74 7.74
N ALA A 66 12.18 12.90 6.48
CA ALA A 66 11.78 11.80 5.60
C ALA A 66 12.99 11.02 5.09
N LYS A 67 13.79 10.44 6.00
CA LYS A 67 14.78 9.43 5.62
C LYS A 67 14.05 8.14 5.30
N THR A 68 13.44 8.08 4.13
CA THR A 68 13.14 6.80 3.51
C THR A 68 14.49 6.16 3.21
N ILE A 69 14.97 5.30 4.09
CA ILE A 69 16.05 4.37 3.77
C ILE A 69 15.45 3.42 2.73
N ARG A 70 15.49 3.83 1.47
CA ARG A 70 15.38 2.89 0.37
C ARG A 70 16.68 2.11 0.40
N THR A 71 16.73 1.05 1.20
CA THR A 71 17.66 -0.03 0.96
C THR A 71 17.23 -0.66 -0.35
N ARG A 72 17.73 -0.10 -1.45
CA ARG A 72 17.76 -0.78 -2.74
C ARG A 72 18.68 -1.99 -2.51
N ARG A 73 18.14 -3.09 -1.97
CA ARG A 73 18.78 -4.39 -2.11
C ARG A 73 18.84 -4.63 -3.61
N ALA A 74 20.01 -4.43 -4.19
CA ALA A 74 20.27 -4.95 -5.52
C ALA A 74 20.03 -6.46 -5.41
N ALA A 75 19.04 -6.97 -6.14
CA ALA A 75 18.99 -8.38 -6.47
C ALA A 75 20.18 -8.64 -7.39
N GLY A 76 21.36 -8.84 -6.80
CA GLY A 76 22.63 -8.76 -7.50
C GLY A 76 23.84 -9.12 -6.66
N ASP A 77 23.68 -9.30 -5.34
CA ASP A 77 24.75 -9.82 -4.50
C ASP A 77 24.88 -11.33 -4.72
N GLY A 78 25.67 -11.71 -5.73
CA GLY A 78 25.96 -13.10 -6.09
C GLY A 78 25.79 -13.48 -7.57
N LEU A 79 25.43 -12.54 -8.46
CA LEU A 79 25.46 -12.79 -9.91
C LEU A 79 26.90 -12.56 -10.44
N PRO A 80 27.51 -13.51 -11.16
CA PRO A 80 28.79 -13.31 -11.84
C PRO A 80 28.71 -12.10 -12.80
N ASP A 81 29.79 -11.32 -12.92
CA ASP A 81 29.88 -10.26 -13.94
C ASP A 81 29.82 -10.93 -15.32
N ILE A 82 29.27 -10.24 -16.33
CA ILE A 82 29.31 -10.73 -17.72
C ILE A 82 30.75 -11.03 -18.18
N ARG A 83 31.73 -10.34 -17.58
CA ARG A 83 33.17 -10.57 -17.75
C ARG A 83 33.67 -11.92 -17.23
N ASP A 84 32.95 -12.56 -16.31
CA ASP A 84 33.29 -13.89 -15.79
C ASP A 84 32.89 -15.02 -16.76
N TYR A 85 32.05 -14.73 -17.75
CA TYR A 85 31.65 -15.70 -18.76
C TYR A 85 32.66 -15.75 -19.92
N ARG A 86 33.18 -16.96 -20.20
CA ARG A 86 34.00 -17.22 -21.38
C ARG A 86 33.10 -17.58 -22.58
N PRO A 87 33.31 -17.00 -23.78
CA PRO A 87 32.55 -17.39 -24.96
C PRO A 87 32.68 -18.89 -25.26
N VAL A 88 31.55 -19.56 -25.44
CA VAL A 88 31.50 -20.94 -25.93
C VAL A 88 31.33 -20.90 -27.45
N ARG A 89 31.99 -21.81 -28.18
CA ARG A 89 31.79 -21.94 -29.63
C ARG A 89 30.32 -22.24 -29.93
N ALA A 90 29.73 -21.47 -30.84
CA ALA A 90 28.40 -21.77 -31.35
C ALA A 90 28.41 -23.14 -32.07
N ARG A 91 27.38 -23.95 -31.82
CA ARG A 91 27.07 -25.12 -32.65
C ARG A 91 26.03 -24.67 -33.66
N ILE A 92 26.41 -24.67 -34.94
CA ILE A 92 25.50 -24.39 -36.04
C ILE A 92 24.68 -25.66 -36.26
N ILE A 93 23.36 -25.51 -36.32
CA ILE A 93 22.42 -26.55 -36.70
C ILE A 93 21.78 -26.03 -37.97
N ASP A 94 21.79 -26.84 -39.04
CA ASP A 94 21.09 -26.51 -40.28
C ASP A 94 19.62 -26.93 -40.11
N ASP A 95 18.67 -26.12 -40.61
CA ASP A 95 17.22 -26.29 -40.43
C ASP A 95 16.61 -27.49 -41.20
N ASP A 96 17.42 -28.42 -41.74
CA ASP A 96 16.98 -29.48 -42.65
C ASP A 96 17.02 -30.89 -42.00
N ASP A 97 16.36 -31.06 -40.86
CA ASP A 97 16.01 -32.38 -40.27
C ASP A 97 14.47 -32.55 -40.14
N ASP A 98 13.73 -32.15 -41.18
CA ASP A 98 12.34 -32.59 -41.40
C ASP A 98 12.23 -33.26 -42.79
N GLN A 99 12.57 -34.56 -42.85
CA GLN A 99 12.10 -35.49 -43.88
C GLN A 99 11.98 -36.91 -43.33
#